data_AF-A0A0G0NN41-F1
#
_entry.id   AF-A0A0G0NN41-F1
#
_cell.length_a   1.000
_cell.length_b   1.000
_cell.length_c   1.000
_cell.angle_alpha   90.00
_cell.angle_beta   90.00
_cell.angle_gamma   90.00
#
_symmetry.space_group_name_H-M   'P 1'
#
loop_
_entity.id
_entity.type
_entity.pdbx_description
1 polymer ?
#
loop_
_entity_poly.entity_id
_entity_poly.type
_entity_poly.pdbx_seq_one_letter_code
_entity_poly.pdbx_strand_id
1 'polypeptide(L)'
;MFIKSLKIKNFRLFSPEKYFEIEDINTPDNINEGSGLNVFVGENGSGKTALLDALALPLLEYKTESVSISDFNDPKNDILIELYAKANFEVTKTITGSFKAHGFSFKANIRARDFKAYLSSMIILDRRFIQADGENIKEDSPDLRVGVNNPWKSKRFDENDVLFLDKNRIFQIRSGTYNTTRFDRLMEDFSYQYLKKTQVDNLNEELDTRIKKDKVENNFLSEAVKKFHEISGSQIKLDFLDNYQPFKNAFFATKKDNNQQILLDDLGSGYEMIFALLYSFYLAKQSGKQLIILIDEPELHLHPTLQEKFVKFLLEFSKEAQIILTSHSPLLVKQLFYNGNVRISIINNNGMDTSAIQKRVLPYISANETNYLAFNLATEEYHNELFEELKFINGDDKKIKDFDNDYFVGEKKEPKKSPYKRNANEVSIHTFIRNQIHHQKDNGKTEYNVLKTSIEKMRTFF
;
A
#
# COMPACT_ATOMS: atom_id res chain seq x y z
N MET A 1 -13.35 7.55 -10.41
CA MET A 1 -12.71 6.52 -11.27
C MET A 1 -11.77 5.56 -10.52
N PHE A 2 -11.66 4.28 -10.91
CA PHE A 2 -10.68 3.30 -10.40
C PHE A 2 -9.61 2.95 -11.44
N ILE A 3 -8.41 2.59 -11.01
CA ILE A 3 -7.26 2.24 -11.86
C ILE A 3 -7.43 0.81 -12.38
N LYS A 4 -7.25 0.60 -13.68
CA LYS A 4 -7.36 -0.71 -14.33
C LYS A 4 -6.01 -1.23 -14.83
N SER A 5 -5.12 -0.35 -15.26
CA SER A 5 -3.76 -0.73 -15.65
C SER A 5 -2.75 0.38 -15.37
N LEU A 6 -1.47 -0.02 -15.39
CA LEU A 6 -0.32 0.81 -15.08
C LEU A 6 0.81 0.51 -16.07
N LYS A 7 1.49 1.56 -16.51
CA LYS A 7 2.77 1.47 -17.22
C LYS A 7 3.82 2.32 -16.53
N ILE A 8 5.04 1.79 -16.38
CA ILE A 8 6.17 2.47 -15.73
C ILE A 8 7.41 2.35 -16.62
N LYS A 9 8.13 3.45 -16.79
CA LYS A 9 9.41 3.49 -17.49
C LYS A 9 10.40 4.40 -16.76
N ASN A 10 11.65 3.96 -16.67
CA ASN A 10 12.78 4.70 -16.11
C ASN A 10 12.68 5.14 -14.64
N PHE A 11 11.79 4.53 -13.84
CA PHE A 11 11.61 4.90 -12.43
C PHE A 11 12.32 3.90 -11.51
N ARG A 12 13.33 4.35 -10.76
CA ARG A 12 14.13 3.57 -9.81
C ARG A 12 14.66 2.26 -10.39
N LEU A 13 13.99 1.13 -10.15
CA LEU A 13 14.39 -0.21 -10.58
C LEU A 13 13.83 -0.56 -11.98
N PHE A 14 12.84 0.19 -12.46
CA PHE A 14 12.16 -0.05 -13.73
C PHE A 14 12.99 0.46 -14.91
N SER A 15 13.11 -0.35 -15.96
CA SER A 15 13.99 -0.13 -17.11
C SER A 15 13.70 1.18 -17.85
N PRO A 16 14.75 1.87 -18.37
CA PRO A 16 14.58 3.00 -19.29
C PRO A 16 14.25 2.56 -20.72
N GLU A 17 14.42 1.29 -21.07
CA GLU A 17 14.27 0.81 -22.44
C GLU A 17 12.85 0.31 -22.71
N LYS A 18 12.23 -0.37 -21.74
CA LYS A 18 10.93 -1.01 -21.87
C LYS A 18 9.98 -0.57 -20.75
N TYR A 19 8.70 -0.52 -21.07
CA TYR A 19 7.67 -0.34 -20.06
C TYR A 19 7.53 -1.62 -19.24
N PHE A 20 7.50 -1.44 -17.92
CA PHE A 20 6.90 -2.39 -17.01
C PHE A 20 5.40 -2.16 -17.01
N GLU A 21 4.61 -3.20 -17.27
CA GLU A 21 3.17 -3.08 -17.44
C GLU A 21 2.42 -4.01 -16.48
N ILE A 22 1.35 -3.49 -15.89
CA ILE A 22 0.39 -4.28 -15.13
C ILE A 22 -0.97 -4.07 -15.74
N GLU A 23 -1.50 -5.14 -16.33
CA GLU A 23 -2.85 -5.19 -16.83
C GLU A 23 -3.81 -5.78 -15.80
N ASP A 24 -5.07 -5.38 -15.89
CA ASP A 24 -6.19 -5.96 -15.14
C ASP A 24 -6.14 -5.81 -13.60
N ILE A 25 -5.62 -4.70 -13.08
CA ILE A 25 -5.74 -4.38 -11.66
C ILE A 25 -7.21 -4.48 -11.22
N ASN A 26 -7.45 -5.23 -10.15
CA ASN A 26 -8.78 -5.47 -9.60
C ASN A 26 -9.42 -4.15 -9.15
N THR A 27 -10.71 -4.02 -9.42
CA THR A 27 -11.52 -2.85 -9.04
C THR A 27 -12.74 -3.32 -8.29
N PRO A 28 -13.21 -2.56 -7.28
CA PRO A 28 -14.42 -2.90 -6.53
C PRO A 28 -15.63 -3.11 -7.43
N ASP A 29 -16.49 -4.05 -7.04
CA ASP A 29 -17.74 -4.41 -7.72
C ASP A 29 -19.00 -4.15 -6.87
N ASN A 30 -18.82 -3.61 -5.66
CA ASN A 30 -19.86 -3.33 -4.65
C ASN A 30 -20.58 -4.57 -4.11
N ILE A 31 -20.12 -5.79 -4.42
CA ILE A 31 -20.83 -7.02 -4.08
C ILE A 31 -19.89 -7.97 -3.32
N ASN A 32 -18.77 -8.31 -3.94
CA ASN A 32 -17.94 -9.42 -3.50
C ASN A 32 -16.76 -8.94 -2.63
N GLU A 33 -16.58 -9.57 -1.47
CA GLU A 33 -15.38 -9.37 -0.65
C GLU A 33 -14.13 -9.72 -1.47
N GLY A 34 -13.11 -8.87 -1.39
CA GLY A 34 -11.85 -9.03 -2.11
C GLY A 34 -11.85 -8.48 -3.55
N SER A 35 -12.99 -8.07 -4.13
CA SER A 35 -13.08 -7.71 -5.55
C SER A 35 -12.24 -6.49 -5.95
N GLY A 36 -12.04 -5.53 -5.04
CA GLY A 36 -11.15 -4.38 -5.22
C GLY A 36 -9.76 -4.54 -4.61
N LEU A 37 -9.40 -5.73 -4.08
CA LEU A 37 -8.15 -5.94 -3.36
C LEU A 37 -7.05 -6.52 -4.26
N ASN A 38 -5.93 -5.81 -4.32
CA ASN A 38 -4.73 -6.15 -5.08
C ASN A 38 -3.53 -6.22 -4.14
N VAL A 39 -2.79 -7.33 -4.22
CA VAL A 39 -1.65 -7.62 -3.35
C VAL A 39 -0.44 -7.87 -4.22
N PHE A 40 0.60 -7.06 -4.06
CA PHE A 40 1.89 -7.25 -4.71
C PHE A 40 2.90 -7.80 -3.73
N VAL A 41 3.40 -9.00 -4.02
CA VAL A 41 4.32 -9.74 -3.17
C VAL A 41 5.67 -9.85 -3.85
N GLY A 42 6.75 -9.85 -3.08
CA GLY A 42 8.08 -10.09 -3.61
C GLY A 42 9.15 -9.92 -2.55
N GLU A 43 10.39 -10.27 -2.88
CA GLU A 43 11.53 -10.14 -1.98
C GLU A 43 11.90 -8.67 -1.72
N ASN A 44 12.75 -8.44 -0.71
CA ASN A 44 13.28 -7.10 -0.46
C ASN A 44 14.11 -6.63 -1.65
N GLY A 45 13.88 -5.39 -2.10
CA GLY A 45 14.52 -4.85 -3.29
C GLY A 45 13.85 -5.20 -4.62
N SER A 46 12.76 -5.99 -4.65
CA SER A 46 12.07 -6.34 -5.90
C SER A 46 11.33 -5.19 -6.58
N GLY A 47 11.19 -4.03 -5.92
CA GLY A 47 10.51 -2.85 -6.45
C GLY A 47 9.09 -2.62 -5.96
N LYS A 48 8.63 -3.33 -4.91
CA LYS A 48 7.34 -3.12 -4.23
C LYS A 48 7.04 -1.64 -3.91
N THR A 49 7.89 -1.00 -3.12
CA THR A 49 7.70 0.42 -2.74
C THR A 49 7.77 1.34 -3.97
N ALA A 50 8.62 1.04 -4.95
CA ALA A 50 8.70 1.80 -6.20
C ALA A 50 7.41 1.66 -7.03
N LEU A 51 6.81 0.48 -7.08
CA LEU A 51 5.51 0.25 -7.72
C LEU A 51 4.41 1.08 -7.05
N LEU A 52 4.36 1.07 -5.71
CA LEU A 52 3.35 1.81 -4.97
C LEU A 52 3.52 3.33 -5.10
N ASP A 53 4.76 3.83 -5.07
CA ASP A 53 5.07 5.24 -5.35
C ASP A 53 4.70 5.61 -6.80
N ALA A 54 4.96 4.75 -7.77
CA ALA A 54 4.58 4.98 -9.17
C ALA A 54 3.05 5.13 -9.34
N LEU A 55 2.25 4.32 -8.64
CA LEU A 55 0.78 4.50 -8.59
C LEU A 55 0.38 5.84 -7.96
N ALA A 56 1.13 6.33 -6.99
CA ALA A 56 0.83 7.56 -6.27
C ALA A 56 1.23 8.84 -7.05
N LEU A 57 2.31 8.80 -7.83
CA LEU A 57 2.89 9.98 -8.49
C LEU A 57 1.90 10.74 -9.39
N PRO A 58 1.15 10.09 -10.31
CA PRO A 58 0.16 10.79 -11.13
C PRO A 58 -1.05 11.32 -10.33
N LEU A 59 -1.32 10.76 -9.14
CA LEU A 59 -2.53 11.03 -8.35
C LEU A 59 -2.32 12.07 -7.24
N LEU A 60 -1.12 12.12 -6.65
CA LEU A 60 -0.82 12.91 -5.44
C LEU A 60 0.29 13.94 -5.69
N GLU A 61 -0.02 15.20 -5.40
CA GLU A 61 0.88 16.34 -5.67
C GLU A 61 2.14 16.29 -4.80
N TYR A 62 1.98 16.13 -3.49
CA TYR A 62 3.11 16.04 -2.57
C TYR A 62 4.07 14.88 -2.88
N LYS A 63 3.58 13.78 -3.49
CA LYS A 63 4.43 12.69 -3.97
C LYS A 63 5.22 13.10 -5.20
N THR A 64 4.57 13.78 -6.14
CA THR A 64 5.24 14.33 -7.32
C THR A 64 6.37 15.29 -6.92
N GLU A 65 6.11 16.21 -6.00
CA GLU A 65 7.11 17.18 -5.54
C GLU A 65 8.31 16.55 -4.82
N SER A 66 8.15 15.32 -4.31
CA SER A 66 9.23 14.59 -3.64
C SER A 66 10.21 13.89 -4.61
N VAL A 67 9.93 13.89 -5.92
CA VAL A 67 10.78 13.20 -6.90
C VAL A 67 12.14 13.88 -7.02
N SER A 68 13.17 13.03 -6.99
CA SER A 68 14.58 13.41 -6.96
C SER A 68 15.35 12.74 -8.09
N ILE A 69 16.61 13.13 -8.27
CA ILE A 69 17.49 12.53 -9.28
C ILE A 69 17.73 11.04 -9.03
N SER A 70 17.74 10.62 -7.75
CA SER A 70 17.88 9.22 -7.36
C SER A 70 16.66 8.35 -7.72
N ASP A 71 15.55 8.95 -8.12
CA ASP A 71 14.37 8.21 -8.58
C ASP A 71 14.43 7.86 -10.07
N PHE A 72 15.41 8.37 -10.83
CA PHE A 72 15.66 7.97 -12.22
C PHE A 72 16.48 6.68 -12.23
N ASN A 73 16.08 5.68 -13.04
CA ASN A 73 16.95 4.53 -13.32
C ASN A 73 18.16 4.96 -14.16
N ASP A 74 17.90 5.73 -15.21
CA ASP A 74 18.88 6.43 -16.04
C ASP A 74 18.50 7.93 -16.14
N PRO A 75 19.32 8.83 -15.56
CA PRO A 75 19.16 10.28 -15.67
C PRO A 75 19.06 10.84 -17.10
N LYS A 76 19.54 10.11 -18.12
CA LYS A 76 19.46 10.55 -19.52
C LYS A 76 18.08 10.39 -20.14
N ASN A 77 17.23 9.58 -19.53
CA ASN A 77 15.91 9.25 -20.02
C ASN A 77 14.83 9.93 -19.16
N ASP A 78 13.64 10.11 -19.73
CA ASP A 78 12.50 10.64 -18.98
C ASP A 78 11.86 9.52 -18.15
N ILE A 79 11.45 9.82 -16.90
CA ILE A 79 10.51 8.97 -16.18
C ILE A 79 9.14 9.14 -16.83
N LEU A 80 8.48 8.04 -17.16
CA LEU A 80 7.12 8.02 -17.69
C LEU A 80 6.29 7.01 -16.90
N ILE A 81 5.18 7.47 -16.33
CA ILE A 81 4.24 6.63 -15.59
C ILE A 81 2.83 6.93 -16.07
N GLU A 82 2.08 5.91 -16.45
CA GLU A 82 0.73 6.05 -17.01
C GLU A 82 -0.23 5.15 -16.23
N LEU A 83 -1.33 5.73 -15.78
CA LEU A 83 -2.44 5.05 -15.10
C LEU A 83 -3.65 5.13 -15.99
N TYR A 84 -4.24 3.99 -16.32
CA TYR A 84 -5.46 3.93 -17.09
C TYR A 84 -6.64 3.56 -16.19
N ALA A 85 -7.74 4.25 -16.41
CA ALA A 85 -8.99 4.07 -15.70
C ALA A 85 -9.78 2.85 -16.20
N LYS A 86 -10.60 2.27 -15.32
CA LYS A 86 -11.63 1.28 -15.72
C LYS A 86 -12.66 1.85 -16.70
N ALA A 87 -12.96 3.15 -16.58
CA ALA A 87 -13.93 3.85 -17.40
C ALA A 87 -13.52 5.30 -17.60
N ASN A 88 -13.93 5.88 -18.72
CA ASN A 88 -13.73 7.29 -19.00
C ASN A 88 -14.45 8.16 -17.97
N PHE A 89 -13.84 9.29 -17.63
CA PHE A 89 -14.36 10.27 -16.67
C PHE A 89 -14.31 11.68 -17.26
N GLU A 90 -15.16 12.55 -16.75
CA GLU A 90 -15.27 13.92 -17.24
C GLU A 90 -14.29 14.84 -16.52
N VAL A 91 -13.59 15.67 -17.29
CA VAL A 91 -12.64 16.67 -16.80
C VAL A 91 -13.09 18.04 -17.26
N THR A 92 -13.21 18.98 -16.32
CA THR A 92 -13.51 20.37 -16.68
C THR A 92 -12.28 21.02 -17.33
N LYS A 93 -12.48 21.75 -18.44
CA LYS A 93 -11.40 22.53 -19.06
C LYS A 93 -10.94 23.67 -18.15
N THR A 94 -9.78 24.27 -18.43
CA THR A 94 -9.28 25.40 -17.63
C THR A 94 -10.16 26.64 -17.75
N ILE A 95 -10.91 26.76 -18.85
CA ILE A 95 -11.87 27.85 -19.09
C ILE A 95 -13.30 27.30 -19.12
N THR A 96 -13.84 27.02 -20.31
CA THR A 96 -15.22 26.57 -20.51
C THR A 96 -15.28 25.21 -21.20
N GLY A 97 -16.31 24.44 -20.85
CA GLY A 97 -16.53 23.10 -21.37
C GLY A 97 -15.80 22.02 -20.58
N SER A 98 -15.90 20.81 -21.10
CA SER A 98 -15.30 19.60 -20.54
C SER A 98 -14.77 18.71 -21.65
N PHE A 99 -14.03 17.69 -21.27
CA PHE A 99 -13.58 16.61 -22.15
C PHE A 99 -13.54 15.31 -21.37
N LYS A 100 -13.54 14.18 -22.07
CA LYS A 100 -13.37 12.87 -21.45
C LYS A 100 -11.89 12.52 -21.34
N ALA A 101 -11.48 12.10 -20.16
CA ALA A 101 -10.18 11.47 -19.93
C ALA A 101 -10.37 9.99 -19.61
N HIS A 102 -9.34 9.20 -19.84
CA HIS A 102 -9.33 7.77 -19.52
C HIS A 102 -8.11 7.37 -18.66
N GLY A 103 -7.36 8.35 -18.13
CA GLY A 103 -6.22 8.07 -17.27
C GLY A 103 -5.47 9.31 -16.80
N PHE A 104 -4.34 9.06 -16.14
CA PHE A 104 -3.36 10.06 -15.72
C PHE A 104 -1.96 9.64 -16.14
N SER A 105 -1.13 10.61 -16.50
CA SER A 105 0.29 10.39 -16.75
C SER A 105 1.13 11.29 -15.85
N PHE A 106 2.27 10.78 -15.41
CA PHE A 106 3.34 11.53 -14.78
C PHE A 106 4.60 11.44 -15.64
N LYS A 107 5.22 12.60 -15.87
CA LYS A 107 6.49 12.72 -16.58
C LYS A 107 7.47 13.51 -15.74
N ALA A 108 8.69 12.99 -15.60
CA ALA A 108 9.80 13.75 -15.05
C ALA A 108 11.01 13.70 -15.98
N ASN A 109 11.65 14.85 -16.17
CA ASN A 109 12.85 14.97 -16.99
C ASN A 109 13.85 15.94 -16.39
N ILE A 110 15.13 15.76 -16.68
CA ILE A 110 16.17 16.70 -16.27
C ILE A 110 16.15 17.89 -17.21
N ARG A 111 16.36 19.09 -16.68
CA ARG A 111 16.43 20.32 -17.47
C ARG A 111 17.64 20.28 -18.42
N ALA A 112 17.39 20.59 -19.69
CA ALA A 112 18.44 20.62 -20.73
C ALA A 112 19.21 21.95 -20.83
N ARG A 113 18.78 23.03 -20.17
CA ARG A 113 19.37 24.38 -20.32
C ARG A 113 19.70 25.03 -18.97
N ASP A 114 20.83 25.72 -18.92
CA ASP A 114 21.17 26.68 -17.88
C ASP A 114 20.22 27.88 -17.93
N PHE A 115 19.39 28.01 -16.91
CA PHE A 115 18.61 29.23 -16.68
C PHE A 115 19.43 30.17 -15.79
N LYS A 116 19.45 31.47 -16.10
CA LYS A 116 20.05 32.52 -15.25
C LYS A 116 19.34 32.70 -13.88
N ALA A 117 18.30 31.92 -13.58
CA ALA A 117 17.54 32.00 -12.34
C ALA A 117 18.21 31.12 -11.25
N TYR A 118 18.72 31.77 -10.21
CA TYR A 118 19.65 31.22 -9.20
C TYR A 118 19.11 30.06 -8.32
N LEU A 119 17.86 29.60 -8.46
CA LEU A 119 17.23 28.58 -7.58
C LEU A 119 16.23 27.68 -8.31
N SER A 120 16.45 27.41 -9.60
CA SER A 120 15.59 26.54 -10.38
C SER A 120 15.79 25.05 -10.03
N SER A 121 14.70 24.31 -9.75
CA SER A 121 14.76 22.84 -9.62
C SER A 121 15.40 22.21 -10.85
N MET A 122 16.31 21.25 -10.66
CA MET A 122 16.97 20.53 -11.75
C MET A 122 15.99 19.65 -12.56
N ILE A 123 14.89 19.25 -11.94
CA ILE A 123 13.92 18.31 -12.49
C ILE A 123 12.65 19.07 -12.88
N ILE A 124 12.14 18.81 -14.08
CA ILE A 124 10.82 19.24 -14.50
C ILE A 124 9.86 18.10 -14.21
N LEU A 125 8.77 18.42 -13.51
CA LEU A 125 7.72 17.50 -13.13
C LEU A 125 6.44 17.91 -13.83
N ASP A 126 5.75 16.97 -14.46
CA ASP A 126 4.48 17.22 -15.15
C ASP A 126 3.48 16.09 -14.89
N ARG A 127 2.27 16.46 -14.48
CA ARG A 127 1.15 15.55 -14.27
C ARG A 127 0.05 15.92 -15.24
N ARG A 128 -0.42 14.96 -16.03
CA ARG A 128 -1.43 15.19 -17.07
C ARG A 128 -2.58 14.19 -17.00
N PHE A 129 -3.73 14.60 -17.52
CA PHE A 129 -4.82 13.72 -17.90
C PHE A 129 -4.48 13.07 -19.24
N ILE A 130 -4.81 11.78 -19.37
CA ILE A 130 -4.77 11.08 -20.65
C ILE A 130 -6.16 11.22 -21.28
N GLN A 131 -6.27 11.94 -22.39
CA GLN A 131 -7.56 12.17 -23.07
C GLN A 131 -8.14 10.86 -23.63
N ALA A 132 -9.46 10.70 -23.58
CA ALA A 132 -10.14 9.52 -24.13
C ALA A 132 -10.14 9.52 -25.67
N ASP A 133 -10.33 8.34 -26.26
CA ASP A 133 -10.43 8.18 -27.70
C ASP A 133 -11.53 9.10 -28.29
N GLY A 134 -11.17 9.85 -29.33
CA GLY A 134 -12.05 10.81 -30.01
C GLY A 134 -11.95 12.25 -29.50
N GLU A 135 -11.30 12.49 -28.36
CA GLU A 135 -10.95 13.85 -27.92
C GLU A 135 -9.72 14.36 -28.70
N ASN A 136 -9.70 15.67 -28.99
CA ASN A 136 -8.63 16.31 -29.79
C ASN A 136 -8.06 17.53 -29.07
N ILE A 137 -7.65 17.35 -27.82
CA ILE A 137 -6.94 18.39 -27.06
C ILE A 137 -5.46 18.33 -27.46
N LYS A 138 -4.90 19.51 -27.77
CA LYS A 138 -3.47 19.65 -28.08
C LYS A 138 -2.62 19.19 -26.90
N GLU A 139 -1.53 18.47 -27.19
CA GLU A 139 -0.65 17.89 -26.15
C GLU A 139 -0.02 18.93 -25.20
N ASP A 140 0.20 20.15 -25.68
CA ASP A 140 0.77 21.27 -24.91
C ASP A 140 -0.28 22.09 -24.16
N SER A 141 -1.58 21.75 -24.33
CA SER A 141 -2.67 22.50 -23.71
C SER A 141 -2.62 22.44 -22.18
N PRO A 142 -2.82 23.58 -21.49
CA PRO A 142 -3.07 23.61 -20.05
C PRO A 142 -4.24 22.72 -19.62
N ASP A 143 -5.21 22.45 -20.52
CA ASP A 143 -6.34 21.56 -20.25
C ASP A 143 -5.91 20.16 -19.83
N LEU A 144 -4.78 19.66 -20.33
CA LEU A 144 -4.28 18.34 -19.94
C LEU A 144 -3.56 18.36 -18.59
N ARG A 145 -3.14 19.50 -18.04
CA ARG A 145 -2.30 19.54 -16.82
C ARG A 145 -3.10 19.44 -15.52
N VAL A 146 -2.93 18.37 -14.75
CA VAL A 146 -3.72 18.11 -13.52
C VAL A 146 -3.62 19.25 -12.50
N GLY A 147 -2.43 19.85 -12.32
CA GLY A 147 -2.18 20.91 -11.34
C GLY A 147 -2.74 22.29 -11.70
N VAL A 148 -3.36 22.46 -12.88
CA VAL A 148 -3.97 23.74 -13.27
C VAL A 148 -5.42 23.76 -12.79
N ASN A 149 -5.78 24.74 -11.95
CA ASN A 149 -7.13 24.89 -11.45
C ASN A 149 -8.06 25.56 -12.48
N ASN A 150 -9.37 25.31 -12.35
CA ASN A 150 -10.40 26.11 -13.03
C ASN A 150 -10.81 27.28 -12.11
N PRO A 151 -10.86 28.53 -12.61
CA PRO A 151 -11.16 29.71 -11.80
C PRO A 151 -12.51 29.67 -11.06
N TRP A 152 -13.48 28.88 -11.55
CA TRP A 152 -14.83 28.79 -11.00
C TRP A 152 -15.11 27.52 -10.20
N LYS A 153 -14.41 26.42 -10.50
CA LYS A 153 -14.62 25.11 -9.83
C LYS A 153 -13.47 24.66 -8.93
N SER A 154 -12.40 25.45 -8.79
CA SER A 154 -11.15 25.04 -8.13
C SER A 154 -10.54 23.80 -8.81
N LYS A 155 -10.85 22.59 -8.33
CA LYS A 155 -10.43 21.33 -8.94
C LYS A 155 -11.20 21.00 -10.22
N ARG A 156 -10.47 20.51 -11.23
CA ARG A 156 -11.03 20.12 -12.54
C ARG A 156 -11.51 18.66 -12.60
N PHE A 157 -11.08 17.86 -11.63
CA PHE A 157 -11.47 16.49 -11.37
C PHE A 157 -11.44 16.26 -9.86
N ASP A 158 -12.53 15.73 -9.28
CA ASP A 158 -12.64 15.53 -7.82
C ASP A 158 -13.45 14.27 -7.46
N GLU A 159 -13.55 13.29 -8.37
CA GLU A 159 -14.27 12.04 -8.14
C GLU A 159 -13.51 11.05 -7.23
N ASN A 160 -12.18 11.19 -7.15
CA ASN A 160 -11.34 10.27 -6.40
C ASN A 160 -10.91 10.86 -5.07
N ASP A 161 -10.92 10.02 -4.04
CA ASP A 161 -10.15 10.22 -2.84
C ASP A 161 -9.00 9.19 -2.78
N VAL A 162 -7.79 9.61 -2.45
CA VAL A 162 -6.60 8.74 -2.48
C VAL A 162 -5.86 8.78 -1.15
N LEU A 163 -5.83 7.64 -0.46
CA LEU A 163 -5.06 7.45 0.77
C LEU A 163 -3.77 6.68 0.44
N PHE A 164 -2.62 7.23 0.82
CA PHE A 164 -1.32 6.58 0.67
C PHE A 164 -0.68 6.39 2.03
N LEU A 165 -0.43 5.15 2.40
CA LEU A 165 0.20 4.75 3.66
C LEU A 165 1.59 4.20 3.35
N ASP A 166 2.60 5.04 3.48
CA ASP A 166 3.99 4.65 3.29
C ASP A 166 4.47 3.73 4.42
N LYS A 167 5.55 2.97 4.21
CA LYS A 167 6.07 2.00 5.19
C LYS A 167 6.29 2.59 6.60
N ASN A 168 6.64 3.87 6.69
CA ASN A 168 6.92 4.56 7.94
C ASN A 168 5.67 5.23 8.57
N ARG A 169 4.53 5.17 7.88
CA ARG A 169 3.25 5.82 8.24
C ARG A 169 3.36 7.33 8.45
N ILE A 170 4.28 7.98 7.74
CA ILE A 170 4.52 9.41 7.87
C ILE A 170 3.31 10.17 7.26
N PHE A 171 2.88 11.24 7.94
CA PHE A 171 1.93 12.27 7.45
C PHE A 171 0.42 11.99 7.53
N GLN A 172 -0.07 11.02 8.33
CA GLN A 172 -1.51 10.72 8.36
C GLN A 172 -2.29 11.34 9.53
N ILE A 173 -1.72 11.41 10.74
CA ILE A 173 -2.44 11.92 11.93
C ILE A 173 -1.67 13.04 12.69
N ARG A 174 -0.44 13.37 12.28
CA ARG A 174 0.37 14.39 12.98
C ARG A 174 0.13 15.79 12.43
N SER A 175 -0.35 16.71 13.26
CA SER A 175 -0.31 18.13 12.95
C SER A 175 1.14 18.62 12.90
N GLY A 176 1.53 19.23 11.76
CA GLY A 176 2.76 20.03 11.62
C GLY A 176 3.91 19.42 10.79
N THR A 177 4.21 20.05 9.64
CA THR A 177 5.36 20.97 9.51
C THR A 177 5.48 21.55 8.10
N TYR A 178 4.94 20.90 7.06
CA TYR A 178 5.01 21.44 5.69
C TYR A 178 3.79 21.17 4.79
N ASN A 179 2.83 20.32 5.18
CA ASN A 179 1.56 20.10 4.46
C ASN A 179 0.42 19.81 5.46
N THR A 180 -0.80 20.25 5.17
CA THR A 180 -1.98 19.90 5.99
C THR A 180 -2.28 18.41 5.86
N THR A 181 -2.22 17.70 6.97
CA THR A 181 -2.61 16.29 7.01
C THR A 181 -4.10 16.14 6.71
N ARG A 182 -4.57 14.92 6.47
CA ARG A 182 -6.02 14.66 6.41
C ARG A 182 -6.71 15.04 7.71
N PHE A 183 -6.02 14.84 8.85
CA PHE A 183 -6.50 15.27 10.15
C PHE A 183 -6.69 16.78 10.23
N ASP A 184 -5.70 17.57 9.81
CA ASP A 184 -5.79 19.04 9.82
C ASP A 184 -6.97 19.54 8.96
N ARG A 185 -7.17 18.94 7.78
CA ARG A 185 -8.30 19.27 6.90
C ARG A 185 -9.66 18.92 7.51
N LEU A 186 -9.75 17.86 8.31
CA LEU A 186 -10.98 17.54 9.04
C LEU A 186 -11.26 18.56 10.14
N MET A 187 -10.24 18.90 10.94
CA MET A 187 -10.40 19.88 12.00
C MET A 187 -10.82 21.23 11.42
N GLU A 188 -10.28 21.59 10.25
CA GLU A 188 -10.70 22.77 9.49
C GLU A 188 -12.16 22.67 9.03
N ASP A 189 -12.62 21.52 8.51
CA ASP A 189 -14.03 21.32 8.15
C ASP A 189 -14.97 21.41 9.37
N PHE A 190 -14.59 20.84 10.52
CA PHE A 190 -15.36 21.00 11.76
C PHE A 190 -15.42 22.45 12.22
N SER A 191 -14.32 23.19 12.11
CA SER A 191 -14.31 24.62 12.36
C SER A 191 -15.22 25.37 11.40
N TYR A 192 -15.20 25.04 10.10
CA TYR A 192 -16.10 25.62 9.11
C TYR A 192 -17.59 25.32 9.40
N GLN A 193 -17.93 24.09 9.77
CA GLN A 193 -19.28 23.70 10.16
C GLN A 193 -19.75 24.45 11.41
N TYR A 194 -18.87 24.61 12.40
CA TYR A 194 -19.15 25.40 13.60
C TYR A 194 -19.42 26.88 13.27
N LEU A 195 -18.62 27.46 12.37
CA LEU A 195 -18.73 28.86 11.92
C LEU A 195 -19.97 29.15 11.06
N LYS A 196 -20.69 28.15 10.55
CA LYS A 196 -21.97 28.37 9.84
C LYS A 196 -23.08 28.91 10.76
N LYS A 197 -22.89 28.90 12.08
CA LYS A 197 -23.81 29.51 13.03
C LYS A 197 -23.78 31.04 12.91
N THR A 198 -24.90 31.70 13.18
CA THR A 198 -25.09 33.16 13.00
C THR A 198 -24.14 34.01 13.86
N GLN A 199 -23.63 33.46 14.96
CA GLN A 199 -22.71 34.12 15.89
C GLN A 199 -21.70 33.10 16.43
N VAL A 200 -20.47 33.55 16.63
CA VAL A 200 -19.38 32.76 17.24
C VAL A 200 -19.44 32.92 18.75
N ASP A 201 -19.57 31.81 19.48
CA ASP A 201 -19.62 31.79 20.94
C ASP A 201 -18.23 31.99 21.55
N ASN A 202 -18.14 32.58 22.75
CA ASN A 202 -16.89 32.62 23.50
C ASN A 202 -16.68 31.31 24.27
N LEU A 203 -16.06 30.33 23.63
CA LEU A 203 -15.84 29.00 24.22
C LEU A 203 -14.91 29.00 25.44
N ASN A 204 -14.12 30.05 25.61
CA ASN A 204 -13.22 30.18 26.75
C ASN A 204 -13.96 30.59 28.04
N GLU A 205 -15.16 31.17 27.98
CA GLU A 205 -15.86 31.66 29.18
C GLU A 205 -16.16 30.52 30.18
N GLU A 206 -16.71 29.40 29.70
CA GLU A 206 -16.97 28.24 30.55
C GLU A 206 -15.66 27.56 31.01
N LEU A 207 -14.65 27.50 30.15
CA LEU A 207 -13.34 26.95 30.50
C LEU A 207 -12.66 27.77 31.60
N ASP A 208 -12.73 29.10 31.51
CA ASP A 208 -12.14 30.02 32.47
C ASP A 208 -12.79 29.87 33.86
N THR A 209 -14.12 29.68 33.92
CA THR A 209 -14.83 29.42 35.19
C THR A 209 -14.42 28.08 35.83
N ARG A 210 -14.24 27.02 35.03
CA ARG A 210 -13.83 25.70 35.51
C ARG A 210 -12.35 25.63 35.88
N ILE A 211 -11.50 26.37 35.18
CA ILE A 211 -10.03 26.36 35.34
C ILE A 211 -9.53 27.48 36.28
N LYS A 212 -10.42 28.39 36.74
CA LYS A 212 -10.13 29.51 37.67
C LYS A 212 -9.01 30.46 37.18
N LYS A 213 -9.06 30.87 35.93
CA LYS A 213 -7.94 31.54 35.24
C LYS A 213 -7.67 33.00 35.62
N ASP A 214 -8.63 33.71 36.20
CA ASP A 214 -8.46 35.13 36.58
C ASP A 214 -7.38 35.37 37.66
N LYS A 215 -6.84 34.28 38.22
CA LYS A 215 -5.62 34.29 39.03
C LYS A 215 -4.63 33.33 38.41
N VAL A 216 -3.84 33.81 37.45
CA VAL A 216 -2.66 33.09 36.97
C VAL A 216 -1.82 32.71 38.20
N GLU A 217 -1.84 31.44 38.61
CA GLU A 217 -1.15 30.96 39.83
C GLU A 217 0.38 31.11 39.72
N ASN A 218 0.88 31.27 38.50
CA ASN A 218 2.28 31.57 38.22
C ASN A 218 2.54 33.09 38.25
N ASN A 219 3.13 33.56 39.34
CA ASN A 219 3.47 34.97 39.54
C ASN A 219 4.38 35.55 38.43
N PHE A 220 5.31 34.75 37.88
CA PHE A 220 6.20 35.21 36.81
C PHE A 220 5.46 35.47 35.50
N LEU A 221 4.49 34.63 35.16
CA LEU A 221 3.66 34.85 33.97
C LEU A 221 2.81 36.11 34.12
N SER A 222 2.27 36.36 35.31
CA SER A 222 1.52 37.58 35.62
C SER A 222 2.38 38.84 35.47
N GLU A 223 3.60 38.83 35.99
CA GLU A 223 4.56 39.94 35.82
C GLU A 223 4.94 40.14 34.34
N ALA A 224 5.17 39.06 33.59
CA ALA A 224 5.49 39.14 32.17
C ALA A 224 4.35 39.77 31.36
N VAL A 225 3.10 39.39 31.62
CA VAL A 225 1.90 39.97 30.98
C VAL A 225 1.75 41.46 31.32
N LYS A 226 1.95 41.84 32.59
CA LYS A 226 1.94 43.26 33.01
C LYS A 226 3.01 44.06 32.29
N LYS A 227 4.25 43.57 32.28
CA LYS A 227 5.37 44.23 31.62
C LYS A 227 5.17 44.34 30.10
N PHE A 228 4.56 43.32 29.48
CA PHE A 228 4.18 43.39 28.07
C PHE A 228 3.18 44.52 27.81
N HIS A 229 2.17 44.67 28.66
CA HIS A 229 1.20 45.77 28.56
C HIS A 229 1.87 47.14 28.75
N GLU A 230 2.75 47.28 29.73
CA GLU A 230 3.52 48.51 29.97
C GLU A 230 4.36 48.95 28.76
N ILE A 231 4.97 47.98 28.06
CA ILE A 231 5.83 48.25 26.90
C ILE A 231 5.01 48.49 25.61
N SER A 232 3.98 47.67 25.37
CA SER A 232 3.27 47.63 24.08
C SER A 232 1.97 48.43 24.05
N GLY A 233 1.44 48.82 25.21
CA GLY A 233 0.08 49.35 25.36
C GLY A 233 -1.04 48.32 25.12
N SER A 234 -0.69 47.10 24.72
CA SER A 234 -1.65 46.05 24.36
C SER A 234 -1.90 45.11 25.53
N GLN A 235 -3.16 44.81 25.83
CA GLN A 235 -3.51 43.83 26.86
C GLN A 235 -3.56 42.44 26.23
N ILE A 236 -2.84 41.49 26.81
CA ILE A 236 -2.89 40.08 26.41
C ILE A 236 -3.50 39.26 27.53
N LYS A 237 -4.21 38.20 27.14
CA LYS A 237 -4.66 37.14 28.04
C LYS A 237 -4.28 35.80 27.44
N LEU A 238 -4.10 34.81 28.31
CA LEU A 238 -4.02 33.42 27.87
C LEU A 238 -5.45 32.99 27.52
N ASP A 239 -5.65 32.36 26.35
CA ASP A 239 -6.89 31.69 25.95
C ASP A 239 -6.56 30.22 25.62
N PHE A 240 -7.50 29.31 25.83
CA PHE A 240 -7.29 27.86 25.64
C PHE A 240 -7.75 27.36 24.27
N LEU A 241 -8.79 28.00 23.71
CA LEU A 241 -9.34 27.69 22.39
C LEU A 241 -9.35 28.93 21.50
N ASP A 242 -9.12 28.74 20.21
CA ASP A 242 -9.40 29.74 19.19
C ASP A 242 -10.88 29.65 18.83
N ASN A 243 -11.68 30.68 19.11
CA ASN A 243 -13.13 30.64 18.86
C ASN A 243 -13.48 30.50 17.36
N TYR A 244 -12.58 30.89 16.44
CA TYR A 244 -12.79 30.69 15.00
C TYR A 244 -12.25 29.35 14.49
N GLN A 245 -11.27 28.78 15.19
CA GLN A 245 -10.69 27.48 14.86
C GLN A 245 -10.66 26.53 16.08
N PRO A 246 -11.82 26.23 16.71
CA PRO A 246 -11.84 25.57 18.02
C PRO A 246 -11.32 24.13 17.99
N PHE A 247 -11.28 23.51 16.81
CA PHE A 247 -10.82 22.14 16.63
C PHE A 247 -9.36 22.04 16.17
N LYS A 248 -8.67 23.16 15.95
CA LYS A 248 -7.28 23.18 15.44
C LYS A 248 -6.32 22.30 16.24
N ASN A 249 -6.51 22.25 17.56
CA ASN A 249 -5.69 21.46 18.49
C ASN A 249 -6.46 20.26 19.08
N ALA A 250 -7.60 19.87 18.48
CA ALA A 250 -8.29 18.66 18.90
C ALA A 250 -7.44 17.42 18.57
N PHE A 251 -7.74 16.31 19.24
CA PHE A 251 -7.01 15.05 19.09
C PHE A 251 -7.91 13.86 19.38
N PHE A 252 -7.57 12.69 18.83
CA PHE A 252 -8.21 11.43 19.18
C PHE A 252 -7.52 10.81 20.39
N ALA A 253 -8.30 10.41 21.39
CA ALA A 253 -7.79 9.77 22.59
C ALA A 253 -8.79 8.76 23.16
N THR A 254 -8.25 7.73 23.81
CA THR A 254 -9.03 6.92 24.76
C THR A 254 -8.93 7.52 26.16
N LYS A 255 -9.97 7.33 26.96
CA LYS A 255 -10.10 7.95 28.29
C LYS A 255 -10.14 6.86 29.37
N LYS A 256 -9.31 7.02 30.40
CA LYS A 256 -9.35 6.19 31.62
C LYS A 256 -10.37 6.74 32.62
N ASP A 257 -10.71 5.92 33.62
CA ASP A 257 -11.66 6.27 34.69
C ASP A 257 -11.25 7.53 35.48
N ASN A 258 -9.94 7.80 35.60
CA ASN A 258 -9.39 8.99 36.25
C ASN A 258 -9.35 10.24 35.34
N ASN A 259 -10.04 10.22 34.20
CA ASN A 259 -10.02 11.25 33.15
C ASN A 259 -8.68 11.42 32.41
N GLN A 260 -7.68 10.58 32.65
CA GLN A 260 -6.46 10.60 31.84
C GLN A 260 -6.78 10.21 30.39
N GLN A 261 -6.29 11.02 29.45
CA GLN A 261 -6.40 10.76 28.02
C GLN A 261 -5.09 10.13 27.52
N ILE A 262 -5.21 9.08 26.71
CA ILE A 262 -4.10 8.49 25.95
C ILE A 262 -4.36 8.77 24.48
N LEU A 263 -3.44 9.46 23.82
CA LEU A 263 -3.56 9.82 22.41
C LEU A 263 -3.57 8.58 21.53
N LEU A 264 -4.24 8.65 20.37
CA LEU A 264 -4.26 7.57 19.40
C LEU A 264 -2.84 7.16 18.97
N ASP A 265 -1.95 8.14 18.79
CA ASP A 265 -0.56 7.94 18.41
C ASP A 265 0.24 7.16 19.50
N ASP A 266 -0.19 7.26 20.76
CA ASP A 266 0.40 6.53 21.89
C ASP A 266 -0.13 5.08 22.01
N LEU A 267 -1.23 4.74 21.33
CA LEU A 267 -1.78 3.37 21.30
C LEU A 267 -0.99 2.44 20.38
N GLY A 268 -0.15 3.00 19.49
CA GLY A 268 0.71 2.29 18.55
C GLY A 268 0.30 2.49 17.09
N SER A 269 1.29 2.44 16.19
CA SER A 269 1.14 2.73 14.75
C SER A 269 0.12 1.83 14.02
N GLY A 270 -0.12 0.62 14.52
CA GLY A 270 -1.15 -0.28 14.00
C GLY A 270 -2.57 0.25 14.18
N TYR A 271 -2.87 0.84 15.35
CA TYR A 271 -4.18 1.44 15.63
C TYR A 271 -4.37 2.72 14.82
N GLU A 272 -3.32 3.53 14.71
CA GLU A 272 -3.30 4.74 13.89
C GLU A 272 -3.66 4.42 12.43
N MET A 273 -3.03 3.39 11.85
CA MET A 273 -3.29 2.92 10.49
C MET A 273 -4.75 2.48 10.30
N ILE A 274 -5.26 1.65 11.21
CA ILE A 274 -6.65 1.14 11.13
C ILE A 274 -7.63 2.31 11.17
N PHE A 275 -7.41 3.26 12.08
CA PHE A 275 -8.26 4.44 12.19
C PHE A 275 -8.21 5.29 10.92
N ALA A 276 -7.02 5.56 10.37
CA ALA A 276 -6.87 6.35 9.14
C ALA A 276 -7.62 5.72 7.94
N LEU A 277 -7.61 4.39 7.85
CA LEU A 277 -8.34 3.64 6.82
C LEU A 277 -9.85 3.72 7.00
N LEU A 278 -10.35 3.41 8.21
CA LEU A 278 -11.76 3.53 8.56
C LEU A 278 -12.28 4.92 8.24
N TYR A 279 -11.55 5.92 8.71
CA TYR A 279 -11.91 7.30 8.57
C TYR A 279 -11.97 7.73 7.09
N SER A 280 -10.93 7.42 6.32
CA SER A 280 -10.88 7.76 4.88
C SER A 280 -12.00 7.09 4.09
N PHE A 281 -12.37 5.86 4.46
CA PHE A 281 -13.51 5.15 3.86
C PHE A 281 -14.84 5.86 4.08
N TYR A 282 -15.16 6.18 5.33
CA TYR A 282 -16.43 6.83 5.65
C TYR A 282 -16.50 8.26 5.09
N LEU A 283 -15.40 8.99 5.06
CA LEU A 283 -15.34 10.31 4.40
C LEU A 283 -15.59 10.24 2.90
N ALA A 284 -14.92 9.31 2.21
CA ALA A 284 -15.09 9.13 0.78
C ALA A 284 -16.56 8.78 0.47
N LYS A 285 -17.16 7.90 1.28
CA LYS A 285 -18.59 7.54 1.19
C LYS A 285 -19.51 8.74 1.41
N GLN A 286 -19.28 9.53 2.46
CA GLN A 286 -20.05 10.75 2.74
C GLN A 286 -19.95 11.76 1.60
N SER A 287 -18.78 11.86 0.98
CA SER A 287 -18.52 12.78 -0.13
C SER A 287 -18.94 12.25 -1.50
N GLY A 288 -19.43 11.00 -1.57
CA GLY A 288 -19.75 10.33 -2.84
C GLY A 288 -18.52 10.08 -3.74
N LYS A 289 -17.32 10.04 -3.17
CA LYS A 289 -16.05 9.86 -3.88
C LYS A 289 -15.65 8.40 -3.93
N GLN A 290 -14.97 8.02 -5.01
CA GLN A 290 -14.36 6.70 -5.15
C GLN A 290 -13.00 6.67 -4.44
N LEU A 291 -12.81 5.71 -3.54
CA LEU A 291 -11.61 5.63 -2.71
C LEU A 291 -10.57 4.68 -3.30
N ILE A 292 -9.34 5.19 -3.45
CA ILE A 292 -8.15 4.38 -3.76
C ILE A 292 -7.23 4.40 -2.54
N ILE A 293 -6.89 3.22 -2.05
CA ILE A 293 -6.00 3.03 -0.90
C ILE A 293 -4.73 2.35 -1.39
N LEU A 294 -3.59 2.98 -1.14
CA LEU A 294 -2.25 2.49 -1.42
C LEU A 294 -1.54 2.22 -0.08
N ILE A 295 -1.15 0.97 0.22
CA ILE A 295 -0.54 0.61 1.51
C ILE A 295 0.78 -0.15 1.32
N ASP A 296 1.87 0.37 1.88
CA ASP A 296 3.15 -0.35 1.89
C ASP A 296 3.33 -1.15 3.18
N GLU A 297 3.55 -2.46 3.06
CA GLU A 297 3.89 -3.40 4.14
C GLU A 297 3.02 -3.20 5.42
N PRO A 298 1.68 -3.38 5.33
CA PRO A 298 0.76 -3.24 6.47
C PRO A 298 1.15 -4.08 7.69
N GLU A 299 1.76 -5.24 7.47
CA GLU A 299 2.16 -6.20 8.50
C GLU A 299 3.13 -5.64 9.55
N LEU A 300 3.99 -4.67 9.19
CA LEU A 300 5.10 -4.23 10.04
C LEU A 300 4.65 -3.52 11.32
N HIS A 301 3.42 -3.00 11.31
CA HIS A 301 2.84 -2.22 12.41
C HIS A 301 1.78 -2.99 13.19
N LEU A 302 1.54 -4.25 12.84
CA LEU A 302 0.42 -5.03 13.35
C LEU A 302 0.91 -6.30 14.04
N HIS A 303 0.52 -6.48 15.30
CA HIS A 303 0.63 -7.78 15.98
C HIS A 303 -0.20 -8.84 15.22
N PRO A 304 0.22 -10.13 15.14
CA PRO A 304 -0.48 -11.15 14.35
C PRO A 304 -1.99 -11.26 14.60
N THR A 305 -2.44 -11.15 15.85
CA THR A 305 -3.88 -11.18 16.18
C THR A 305 -4.67 -10.00 15.62
N LEU A 306 -4.03 -8.83 15.46
CA LEU A 306 -4.63 -7.66 14.84
C LEU A 306 -4.57 -7.77 13.30
N GLN A 307 -3.55 -8.43 12.74
CA GLN A 307 -3.46 -8.71 11.30
C GLN A 307 -4.66 -9.49 10.78
N GLU A 308 -5.14 -10.50 11.51
CA GLU A 308 -6.34 -11.25 11.12
C GLU A 308 -7.59 -10.37 11.02
N LYS A 309 -7.80 -9.49 12.01
CA LYS A 309 -8.91 -8.54 12.01
C LYS A 309 -8.75 -7.52 10.87
N PHE A 310 -7.52 -7.09 10.63
CA PHE A 310 -7.17 -6.18 9.56
C PHE A 310 -7.45 -6.76 8.17
N VAL A 311 -7.12 -8.03 7.93
CA VAL A 311 -7.43 -8.70 6.66
C VAL A 311 -8.93 -8.78 6.41
N LYS A 312 -9.73 -9.16 7.42
CA LYS A 312 -11.19 -9.18 7.32
C LYS A 312 -11.74 -7.81 6.93
N PHE A 313 -11.22 -6.76 7.55
CA PHE A 313 -11.55 -5.38 7.23
C PHE A 313 -11.19 -5.00 5.79
N LEU A 314 -9.99 -5.34 5.30
CA LEU A 314 -9.59 -5.07 3.92
C LEU A 314 -10.48 -5.78 2.91
N LEU A 315 -10.84 -7.04 3.18
CA LEU A 315 -11.73 -7.83 2.32
C LEU A 315 -13.11 -7.19 2.21
N GLU A 316 -13.69 -6.75 3.33
CA GLU A 316 -14.98 -6.06 3.35
C GLU A 316 -14.92 -4.72 2.60
N PHE A 317 -13.93 -3.89 2.90
CA PHE A 317 -13.81 -2.54 2.33
C PHE A 317 -13.51 -2.56 0.84
N SER A 318 -12.82 -3.61 0.38
CA SER A 318 -12.51 -3.78 -1.04
C SER A 318 -13.74 -4.01 -1.93
N LYS A 319 -14.94 -4.19 -1.36
CA LYS A 319 -16.21 -4.14 -2.13
C LYS A 319 -16.44 -2.78 -2.76
N GLU A 320 -16.15 -1.70 -2.02
CA GLU A 320 -16.48 -0.31 -2.40
C GLU A 320 -15.21 0.51 -2.70
N ALA A 321 -14.06 0.13 -2.14
CA ALA A 321 -12.78 0.81 -2.33
C ALA A 321 -11.80 -0.03 -3.16
N GLN A 322 -10.95 0.62 -3.95
CA GLN A 322 -9.82 -0.05 -4.57
C GLN A 322 -8.63 -0.02 -3.62
N ILE A 323 -8.14 -1.20 -3.25
CA ILE A 323 -7.03 -1.35 -2.31
C ILE A 323 -5.88 -2.00 -3.06
N ILE A 324 -4.72 -1.34 -3.06
CA ILE A 324 -3.48 -1.85 -3.61
C ILE A 324 -2.46 -1.84 -2.49
N LEU A 325 -1.97 -3.02 -2.11
CA LEU A 325 -0.97 -3.15 -1.07
C LEU A 325 0.22 -3.97 -1.51
N THR A 326 1.36 -3.68 -0.90
CA THR A 326 2.60 -4.44 -1.06
C THR A 326 2.92 -5.17 0.24
N SER A 327 3.47 -6.37 0.14
CA SER A 327 3.81 -7.17 1.33
C SER A 327 5.00 -8.08 1.07
N HIS A 328 5.74 -8.38 2.14
CA HIS A 328 6.70 -9.48 2.19
C HIS A 328 6.29 -10.53 3.23
N SER A 329 5.09 -10.44 3.81
CA SER A 329 4.61 -11.31 4.87
C SER A 329 3.89 -12.54 4.32
N PRO A 330 4.43 -13.75 4.54
CA PRO A 330 3.73 -14.98 4.19
C PRO A 330 2.42 -15.14 4.95
N LEU A 331 2.35 -14.66 6.19
CA LEU A 331 1.15 -14.76 7.03
C LEU A 331 0.00 -13.95 6.43
N LEU A 332 0.27 -12.71 5.99
CA LEU A 332 -0.73 -11.86 5.34
C LEU A 332 -1.22 -12.50 4.05
N VAL A 333 -0.29 -12.97 3.22
CA VAL A 333 -0.61 -13.64 1.95
C VAL A 333 -1.46 -14.89 2.21
N LYS A 334 -1.10 -15.71 3.20
CA LYS A 334 -1.86 -16.90 3.60
C LYS A 334 -3.31 -16.58 3.96
N GLN A 335 -3.52 -15.50 4.72
CA GLN A 335 -4.85 -15.06 5.15
C GLN A 335 -5.70 -14.56 3.96
N LEU A 336 -5.07 -13.90 2.99
CA LEU A 336 -5.74 -13.38 1.79
C LEU A 336 -6.09 -14.47 0.78
N PHE A 337 -5.29 -15.54 0.72
CA PHE A 337 -5.52 -16.72 -0.11
C PHE A 337 -6.83 -17.49 0.15
N TYR A 338 -7.54 -17.20 1.25
CA TYR A 338 -8.86 -17.78 1.51
C TYR A 338 -9.94 -17.20 0.59
N ASN A 339 -9.73 -16.03 0.01
CA ASN A 339 -10.71 -15.35 -0.82
C ASN A 339 -10.27 -15.35 -2.30
N GLY A 340 -11.03 -16.04 -3.16
CA GLY A 340 -10.72 -16.19 -4.58
C GLY A 340 -10.86 -14.92 -5.42
N ASN A 341 -11.45 -13.85 -4.89
CA ASN A 341 -11.57 -12.57 -5.60
C ASN A 341 -10.32 -11.70 -5.45
N VAL A 342 -9.47 -11.98 -4.45
CA VAL A 342 -8.25 -11.19 -4.21
C VAL A 342 -7.23 -11.50 -5.29
N ARG A 343 -6.68 -10.44 -5.91
CA ARG A 343 -5.59 -10.59 -6.88
C ARG A 343 -4.25 -10.51 -6.17
N ILE A 344 -3.51 -11.63 -6.18
CA ILE A 344 -2.14 -11.70 -5.66
C ILE A 344 -1.17 -11.84 -6.83
N SER A 345 -0.26 -10.87 -6.96
CA SER A 345 0.74 -10.80 -8.03
C SER A 345 2.15 -10.77 -7.43
N ILE A 346 3.07 -11.53 -8.01
CA ILE A 346 4.47 -11.60 -7.60
C ILE A 346 5.27 -10.64 -8.48
N ILE A 347 6.08 -9.78 -7.85
CA ILE A 347 7.06 -8.94 -8.53
C ILE A 347 8.38 -9.71 -8.60
N ASN A 348 8.79 -10.08 -9.81
CA ASN A 348 10.00 -10.87 -10.02
C ASN A 348 11.27 -10.01 -9.91
N ASN A 349 12.38 -10.61 -9.44
CA ASN A 349 13.63 -9.94 -9.03
C ASN A 349 14.35 -9.09 -10.10
N ASN A 350 13.90 -9.10 -11.36
CA ASN A 350 14.41 -8.19 -12.37
C ASN A 350 13.61 -6.88 -12.48
N GLY A 351 12.52 -6.71 -11.71
CA GLY A 351 11.64 -5.54 -11.76
C GLY A 351 10.94 -5.34 -13.11
N MET A 352 11.03 -6.32 -14.02
CA MET A 352 10.57 -6.18 -15.40
C MET A 352 9.20 -6.79 -15.67
N ASP A 353 8.71 -7.70 -14.81
CA ASP A 353 7.42 -8.37 -15.02
C ASP A 353 6.73 -8.72 -13.69
N THR A 354 5.41 -8.86 -13.77
CA THR A 354 4.60 -9.48 -12.71
C THR A 354 4.09 -10.84 -13.15
N SER A 355 3.96 -11.78 -12.22
CA SER A 355 3.30 -13.06 -12.47
C SER A 355 2.17 -13.28 -11.50
N ALA A 356 1.05 -13.84 -11.97
CA ALA A 356 0.01 -14.33 -11.08
C ALA A 356 0.59 -15.42 -10.18
N ILE A 357 0.14 -15.45 -8.93
CA ILE A 357 0.57 -16.52 -8.02
C ILE A 357 0.09 -17.87 -8.55
N GLN A 358 0.95 -18.89 -8.51
CA GLN A 358 0.57 -20.21 -9.03
C GLN A 358 -0.57 -20.80 -8.18
N LYS A 359 -1.34 -21.71 -8.79
CA LYS A 359 -2.40 -22.44 -8.07
C LYS A 359 -1.81 -23.29 -6.95
N ARG A 360 -2.55 -23.37 -5.84
CA ARG A 360 -2.27 -24.35 -4.79
C ARG A 360 -2.53 -25.76 -5.29
N VAL A 361 -1.71 -26.69 -4.83
CA VAL A 361 -1.86 -28.13 -5.10
C VAL A 361 -2.27 -28.91 -3.87
N LEU A 362 -1.97 -28.39 -2.67
CA LEU A 362 -2.40 -29.01 -1.43
C LEU A 362 -3.89 -28.69 -1.16
N PRO A 363 -4.66 -29.65 -0.58
CA PRO A 363 -6.08 -29.46 -0.31
C PRO A 363 -6.35 -28.51 0.88
N TYR A 364 -5.32 -28.17 1.65
CA TYR A 364 -5.37 -27.24 2.78
C TYR A 364 -4.40 -26.08 2.59
N ILE A 365 -4.58 -25.00 3.35
CA ILE A 365 -3.67 -23.84 3.28
C ILE A 365 -2.40 -24.11 4.11
N SER A 366 -1.37 -24.58 3.42
CA SER A 366 -0.02 -24.71 3.98
C SER A 366 0.71 -23.37 4.02
N ALA A 367 1.41 -23.11 5.13
CA ALA A 367 2.34 -21.98 5.22
C ALA A 367 3.56 -22.19 4.31
N ASN A 368 4.02 -23.43 4.17
CA ASN A 368 5.16 -23.80 3.35
C ASN A 368 4.82 -23.66 1.85
N GLU A 369 3.63 -24.09 1.44
CA GLU A 369 3.15 -23.83 0.08
C GLU A 369 3.00 -22.33 -0.19
N THR A 370 2.43 -21.59 0.77
CA THR A 370 2.29 -20.12 0.62
C THR A 370 3.66 -19.45 0.46
N ASN A 371 4.65 -19.82 1.26
CA ASN A 371 6.02 -19.34 1.15
C ASN A 371 6.62 -19.62 -0.23
N TYR A 372 6.47 -20.86 -0.69
CA TYR A 372 6.95 -21.27 -2.00
C TYR A 372 6.28 -20.48 -3.14
N LEU A 373 4.96 -20.38 -3.09
CA LEU A 373 4.17 -19.70 -4.09
C LEU A 373 4.48 -18.20 -4.15
N ALA A 374 4.64 -17.54 -3.01
CA ALA A 374 4.80 -16.09 -2.93
C ALA A 374 6.26 -15.63 -3.10
N PHE A 375 7.22 -16.42 -2.63
CA PHE A 375 8.63 -16.03 -2.52
C PHE A 375 9.59 -17.02 -3.17
N ASN A 376 9.09 -18.05 -3.88
CA ASN A 376 9.94 -19.06 -4.53
C ASN A 376 10.90 -19.78 -3.56
N LEU A 377 10.49 -19.87 -2.28
CA LEU A 377 11.28 -20.45 -1.20
C LEU A 377 11.01 -21.95 -1.08
N ALA A 378 11.93 -22.75 -1.61
CA ALA A 378 11.88 -24.21 -1.48
C ALA A 378 12.39 -24.64 -0.10
N THR A 379 11.52 -25.23 0.72
CA THR A 379 11.87 -25.71 2.07
C THR A 379 11.74 -27.22 2.20
N GLU A 380 12.48 -27.81 3.14
CA GLU A 380 12.40 -29.24 3.46
C GLU A 380 10.99 -29.61 3.96
N GLU A 381 10.37 -28.71 4.72
CA GLU A 381 9.01 -28.87 5.22
C GLU A 381 8.00 -28.90 4.07
N TYR A 382 8.16 -28.03 3.06
CA TYR A 382 7.24 -28.06 1.92
C TYR A 382 7.39 -29.33 1.09
N HIS A 383 8.63 -29.78 0.90
CA HIS A 383 8.92 -31.05 0.22
C HIS A 383 8.25 -32.21 0.93
N ASN A 384 8.37 -32.30 2.25
CA ASN A 384 7.74 -33.33 3.05
C ASN A 384 6.21 -33.27 2.98
N GLU A 385 5.59 -32.09 3.03
CA GLU A 385 4.14 -31.95 2.89
C GLU A 385 3.62 -32.48 1.55
N LEU A 386 4.28 -32.12 0.44
CA LEU A 386 3.94 -32.64 -0.88
C LEU A 386 4.11 -34.16 -0.95
N PHE A 387 5.21 -34.67 -0.40
CA PHE A 387 5.51 -36.10 -0.42
C PHE A 387 4.45 -36.90 0.36
N GLU A 388 4.17 -36.49 1.59
CA GLU A 388 3.23 -37.21 2.46
C GLU A 388 1.80 -37.10 1.93
N GLU A 389 1.40 -35.97 1.34
CA GLU A 389 0.09 -35.85 0.67
C GLU A 389 -0.03 -36.75 -0.57
N LEU A 390 1.00 -36.77 -1.44
CA LEU A 390 1.01 -37.67 -2.60
C LEU A 390 0.98 -39.15 -2.16
N LYS A 391 1.68 -39.49 -1.07
CA LYS A 391 1.63 -40.82 -0.48
C LYS A 391 0.24 -41.14 0.07
N PHE A 392 -0.36 -40.22 0.82
CA PHE A 392 -1.70 -40.38 1.36
C PHE A 392 -2.74 -40.64 0.24
N ILE A 393 -2.67 -39.87 -0.85
CA ILE A 393 -3.62 -40.01 -1.97
C ILE A 393 -3.39 -41.32 -2.75
N ASN A 394 -2.15 -41.74 -2.98
CA ASN A 394 -1.81 -42.79 -3.95
C ASN A 394 -1.25 -44.10 -3.33
N GLY A 395 -1.11 -44.17 -2.01
CA GLY A 395 -0.51 -45.32 -1.31
C GLY A 395 -0.36 -45.13 0.19
N ASP A 396 -1.44 -44.80 0.90
CA ASP A 396 -1.44 -44.50 2.33
C ASP A 396 -0.91 -45.66 3.19
N ASP A 397 -1.31 -46.88 2.86
CA ASP A 397 -0.92 -48.12 3.55
C ASP A 397 0.47 -48.64 3.15
N LYS A 398 1.07 -48.08 2.09
CA LYS A 398 2.35 -48.56 1.56
C LYS A 398 3.54 -48.06 2.37
N LYS A 399 4.56 -48.91 2.48
CA LYS A 399 5.88 -48.46 2.96
C LYS A 399 6.50 -47.51 1.94
N ILE A 400 7.35 -46.60 2.39
CA ILE A 400 7.98 -45.54 1.57
C ILE A 400 8.61 -46.09 0.28
N LYS A 401 9.38 -47.19 0.37
CA LYS A 401 10.04 -47.77 -0.80
C LYS A 401 9.04 -48.38 -1.79
N ASP A 402 7.97 -49.00 -1.29
CA ASP A 402 6.96 -49.64 -2.12
C ASP A 402 6.13 -48.57 -2.83
N PHE A 403 5.72 -47.52 -2.09
CA PHE A 403 5.10 -46.32 -2.66
C PHE A 403 5.95 -45.68 -3.75
N ASP A 404 7.26 -45.49 -3.51
CA ASP A 404 8.16 -44.89 -4.49
C ASP A 404 8.27 -45.70 -5.79
N ASN A 405 8.39 -47.02 -5.68
CA ASN A 405 8.50 -47.88 -6.86
C ASN A 405 7.19 -47.95 -7.65
N ASP A 406 6.05 -47.98 -6.96
CA ASP A 406 4.74 -48.06 -7.62
C ASP A 406 4.34 -46.72 -8.25
N TYR A 407 4.43 -45.63 -7.48
CA TYR A 407 3.90 -44.34 -7.89
C TYR A 407 4.93 -43.48 -8.62
N PHE A 408 6.05 -43.11 -7.97
CA PHE A 408 7.03 -42.22 -8.60
C PHE A 408 7.72 -42.90 -9.80
N VAL A 409 8.28 -44.10 -9.61
CA VAL A 409 8.99 -44.81 -10.68
C VAL A 409 8.01 -45.47 -11.65
N GLY A 410 7.00 -46.17 -11.14
CA GLY A 410 6.06 -46.95 -11.93
C GLY A 410 5.09 -46.10 -12.74
N GLU A 411 4.30 -45.26 -12.06
CA GLU A 411 3.26 -44.44 -12.67
C GLU A 411 3.81 -43.15 -13.29
N LYS A 412 4.53 -42.34 -12.50
CA LYS A 412 5.06 -41.03 -12.94
C LYS A 412 6.36 -41.12 -13.76
N LYS A 413 6.91 -42.33 -13.92
CA LYS A 413 8.12 -42.60 -14.72
C LYS A 413 9.36 -41.84 -14.26
N GLU A 414 9.46 -41.52 -12.97
CA GLU A 414 10.64 -40.88 -12.41
C GLU A 414 11.86 -41.82 -12.43
N PRO A 415 13.07 -41.31 -12.68
CA PRO A 415 14.26 -42.14 -12.73
C PRO A 415 14.60 -42.76 -11.38
N LYS A 416 14.74 -44.08 -11.36
CA LYS A 416 15.23 -44.85 -10.20
C LYS A 416 16.76 -44.81 -10.10
N LYS A 417 17.32 -43.64 -9.81
CA LYS A 417 18.78 -43.39 -9.81
C LYS A 417 19.37 -43.15 -8.41
N SER A 418 18.54 -42.97 -7.40
CA SER A 418 19.01 -42.56 -6.07
C SER A 418 19.21 -43.76 -5.13
N PRO A 419 20.15 -43.68 -4.17
CA PRO A 419 20.44 -44.80 -3.28
C PRO A 419 19.41 -44.97 -2.15
N TYR A 420 19.29 -46.19 -1.63
CA TYR A 420 18.48 -46.52 -0.46
C TYR A 420 19.19 -47.55 0.43
N LYS A 421 19.41 -47.24 1.72
CA LYS A 421 20.10 -48.11 2.67
C LYS A 421 21.43 -48.69 2.13
N ARG A 422 22.26 -47.84 1.52
CA ARG A 422 23.58 -48.14 0.91
C ARG A 422 23.57 -48.86 -0.45
N ASN A 423 22.41 -49.26 -0.97
CA ASN A 423 22.29 -49.80 -2.32
C ASN A 423 22.00 -48.68 -3.33
N ALA A 424 22.70 -48.67 -4.46
CA ALA A 424 22.52 -47.65 -5.51
C ALA A 424 21.30 -47.96 -6.40
N ASN A 425 20.71 -46.92 -7.01
CA ASN A 425 19.61 -47.02 -7.98
C ASN A 425 18.36 -47.74 -7.44
N GLU A 426 17.94 -47.38 -6.23
CA GLU A 426 16.87 -48.06 -5.49
C GLU A 426 15.57 -47.26 -5.37
N VAL A 427 15.64 -45.92 -5.46
CA VAL A 427 14.49 -45.04 -5.31
C VAL A 427 14.57 -43.82 -6.23
N SER A 428 13.46 -43.11 -6.40
CA SER A 428 13.43 -41.79 -7.06
C SER A 428 14.20 -40.73 -6.26
N ILE A 429 14.46 -39.59 -6.91
CA ILE A 429 15.08 -38.44 -6.25
C ILE A 429 14.20 -37.89 -5.12
N HIS A 430 12.87 -37.95 -5.25
CA HIS A 430 11.92 -37.43 -4.26
C HIS A 430 12.03 -38.20 -2.94
N THR A 431 12.02 -39.53 -3.00
CA THR A 431 12.17 -40.39 -1.83
C THR A 431 13.57 -40.29 -1.22
N PHE A 432 14.60 -40.10 -2.04
CA PHE A 432 15.95 -39.89 -1.53
C PHE A 432 16.06 -38.60 -0.72
N ILE A 433 15.54 -37.48 -1.23
CA ILE A 433 15.52 -36.20 -0.51
C ILE A 433 14.73 -36.34 0.80
N ARG A 434 13.57 -36.99 0.79
CA ARG A 434 12.79 -37.27 2.00
C ARG A 434 13.62 -38.05 3.04
N ASN A 435 14.39 -39.05 2.60
CA ASN A 435 15.31 -39.78 3.49
C ASN A 435 16.47 -38.91 3.97
N GLN A 436 16.98 -37.98 3.16
CA GLN A 436 17.98 -36.99 3.60
C GLN A 436 17.41 -36.11 4.70
N ILE A 437 16.18 -35.61 4.57
CA ILE A 437 15.53 -34.76 5.56
C ILE A 437 15.34 -35.50 6.90
N HIS A 438 14.79 -36.72 6.89
CA HIS A 438 14.52 -37.48 8.12
C HIS A 438 15.73 -38.20 8.72
N HIS A 439 16.75 -38.49 7.91
CA HIS A 439 17.94 -39.25 8.31
C HIS A 439 19.23 -38.57 7.83
N GLN A 440 19.40 -37.28 8.14
CA GLN A 440 20.53 -36.44 7.71
C GLN A 440 21.90 -37.03 8.08
N LYS A 441 22.02 -37.67 9.25
CA LYS A 441 23.26 -38.30 9.71
C LYS A 441 23.75 -39.40 8.76
N ASP A 442 22.82 -40.10 8.12
CA ASP A 442 23.12 -41.27 7.29
C ASP A 442 23.19 -40.93 5.79
N ASN A 443 22.52 -39.85 5.35
CA ASN A 443 22.37 -39.52 3.92
C ASN A 443 22.88 -38.11 3.54
N GLY A 444 23.42 -37.34 4.48
CA GLY A 444 23.87 -35.98 4.27
C GLY A 444 22.72 -34.98 4.12
N LYS A 445 23.06 -33.75 3.71
CA LYS A 445 22.10 -32.68 3.43
C LYS A 445 21.84 -32.54 1.94
N THR A 446 20.61 -32.19 1.58
CA THR A 446 20.20 -31.93 0.21
C THR A 446 20.67 -30.55 -0.24
N GLU A 447 21.16 -30.42 -1.47
CA GLU A 447 21.43 -29.13 -2.09
C GLU A 447 20.11 -28.41 -2.45
N TYR A 448 20.06 -27.08 -2.26
CA TYR A 448 18.84 -26.28 -2.48
C TYR A 448 18.24 -26.45 -3.88
N ASN A 449 19.07 -26.45 -4.94
CA ASN A 449 18.58 -26.59 -6.31
C ASN A 449 17.95 -27.98 -6.57
N VAL A 450 18.48 -29.02 -5.93
CA VAL A 450 17.96 -30.39 -6.03
C VAL A 450 16.61 -30.50 -5.29
N LEU A 451 16.53 -29.92 -4.09
CA LEU A 451 15.29 -29.80 -3.32
C LEU A 451 14.20 -29.07 -4.12
N LYS A 452 14.55 -27.90 -4.67
CA LYS A 452 13.63 -27.06 -5.46
C LYS A 452 13.13 -27.79 -6.70
N THR A 453 14.01 -28.42 -7.48
CA THR A 453 13.63 -29.20 -8.68
C THR A 453 12.68 -30.34 -8.31
N SER A 454 12.92 -31.00 -7.18
CA SER A 454 12.03 -32.05 -6.68
C SER A 454 10.65 -31.52 -6.30
N ILE A 455 10.57 -30.37 -5.64
CA ILE A 455 9.30 -29.70 -5.28
C ILE A 455 8.53 -29.31 -6.55
N GLU A 456 9.20 -28.64 -7.50
CA GLU A 456 8.61 -28.24 -8.78
C GLU A 456 8.00 -29.44 -9.50
N LYS A 457 8.71 -30.58 -9.51
CA LYS A 457 8.25 -31.80 -10.14
C LYS A 457 7.07 -32.44 -9.39
N MET A 458 7.15 -32.59 -8.07
CA MET A 458 6.05 -33.17 -7.28
C MET A 458 4.76 -32.36 -7.37
N ARG A 459 4.84 -31.03 -7.48
CA ARG A 459 3.67 -30.18 -7.71
C ARG A 459 2.92 -30.52 -9.01
N THR A 460 3.60 -31.07 -10.02
CA THR A 460 2.95 -31.48 -11.29
C THR A 460 2.21 -32.82 -11.20
N PHE A 461 2.27 -33.51 -10.06
CA PHE A 461 1.62 -34.81 -9.86
C PHE A 461 0.23 -34.73 -9.22
N PHE A 462 -0.15 -33.53 -8.74
CA PHE A 462 -1.51 -33.15 -8.34
C PHE A 462 -2.27 -32.64 -9.56
#